data_AF-A0A1V5GLL7-F1
#
_entry.id   AF-A0A1V5GLL7-F1
#
_cell.length_a   1.000
_cell.length_b   1.000
_cell.length_c   1.000
_cell.angle_alpha   90.00
_cell.angle_beta   90.00
_cell.angle_gamma   90.00
#
_symmetry.space_group_name_H-M   'P 1'
#
loop_
_entity.id
_entity.type
_entity.pdbx_description
1 polymer ?
#
loop_
_entity_poly.entity_id
_entity_poly.type
_entity_poly.pdbx_seq_one_letter_code
_entity_poly.pdbx_strand_id
1 'polypeptide(L)'
;MEMFLICFFVLDYCYFINYENDLGGILGAMSPDLMDDGKPIDTMFLNNWRNICRSNTKENKAIIMQIDDFLKYYETHYGFKFPKTRKLLKTNDILNYVDTARKKAQEACLKYNYE
;
A
#
# COMPACT_ATOMS: atom_id res chain seq x y z
N MET A 1 -6.94 -6.18 8.66
CA MET A 1 -6.44 -4.85 8.20
C MET A 1 -4.98 -4.86 7.70
N GLU A 2 -4.14 -5.70 8.30
CA GLU A 2 -2.69 -5.75 8.11
C GLU A 2 -2.18 -5.66 6.66
N MET A 3 -2.70 -6.47 5.72
CA MET A 3 -2.19 -6.49 4.32
C MET A 3 -2.34 -5.16 3.58
N PHE A 4 -3.40 -4.41 3.86
CA PHE A 4 -3.60 -3.08 3.27
C PHE A 4 -2.64 -2.05 3.88
N LEU A 5 -2.30 -2.18 5.17
CA LEU A 5 -1.29 -1.34 5.80
C LEU A 5 0.12 -1.68 5.29
N ILE A 6 0.41 -2.95 5.00
CA ILE A 6 1.64 -3.34 4.32
C ILE A 6 1.73 -2.65 2.96
N CYS A 7 0.64 -2.65 2.19
CA CYS A 7 0.55 -1.91 0.93
C CYS A 7 0.84 -0.42 1.15
N PHE A 8 0.17 0.23 2.10
CA PHE A 8 0.41 1.62 2.47
C PHE A 8 1.89 1.88 2.76
N PHE A 9 2.52 1.14 3.67
CA PHE A 9 3.90 1.41 4.08
C PHE A 9 4.93 1.13 2.97
N VAL A 10 4.69 0.16 2.09
CA VAL A 10 5.54 -0.06 0.92
C VAL A 10 5.42 1.10 -0.06
N LEU A 11 4.20 1.55 -0.34
CA LEU A 11 3.94 2.68 -1.23
C LEU A 11 4.49 4.00 -0.66
N ASP A 12 4.34 4.22 0.64
CA ASP A 12 4.90 5.37 1.36
C ASP A 12 6.43 5.40 1.24
N TYR A 13 7.08 4.24 1.36
CA TYR A 13 8.52 4.14 1.14
C TYR A 13 8.93 4.40 -0.32
N CYS A 14 8.16 3.91 -1.30
CA CYS A 14 8.38 4.25 -2.70
C CYS A 14 8.26 5.76 -2.96
N TYR A 15 7.27 6.41 -2.34
CA TYR A 15 7.07 7.86 -2.45
C TYR A 15 8.21 8.66 -1.81
N PHE A 16 8.70 8.21 -0.66
CA PHE A 16 9.88 8.77 0.00
C PHE A 16 11.13 8.72 -0.90
N ILE A 17 11.34 7.60 -1.60
CA ILE A 17 12.47 7.45 -2.54
C ILE A 17 12.26 8.32 -3.79
N ASN A 18 11.08 8.27 -4.38
CA ASN A 18 10.75 9.00 -5.59
C ASN A 18 9.36 9.59 -5.53
N TYR A 19 9.32 10.91 -5.44
CA TYR A 19 8.08 11.66 -5.47
C TYR A 19 7.29 11.47 -6.79
N GLU A 20 6.00 11.19 -6.63
CA GLU A 20 5.02 10.98 -7.70
C GLU A 20 3.64 11.47 -7.23
N ASN A 21 3.09 12.51 -7.87
CA ASN A 21 1.87 13.22 -7.42
C ASN A 21 0.69 12.28 -7.18
N ASP A 22 0.44 11.42 -8.16
CA ASP A 22 -0.67 10.46 -8.15
C ASP A 22 -0.55 9.47 -6.99
N LEU A 23 0.69 9.09 -6.63
CA LEU A 23 0.95 8.25 -5.47
C LEU A 23 0.67 9.01 -4.16
N GLY A 24 1.08 10.27 -4.07
CA GLY A 24 0.79 11.13 -2.92
C GLY A 24 -0.71 11.27 -2.64
N GLY A 25 -1.52 11.40 -3.71
CA GLY A 25 -2.99 11.42 -3.60
C GLY A 25 -3.57 10.13 -3.02
N ILE A 26 -3.10 8.97 -3.48
CA ILE A 26 -3.51 7.66 -2.95
C ILE A 26 -3.07 7.49 -1.48
N LEU A 27 -1.83 7.86 -1.16
CA LEU A 27 -1.30 7.74 0.20
C LEU A 27 -2.08 8.60 1.20
N GLY A 28 -2.49 9.81 0.81
CA GLY A 28 -3.36 10.64 1.61
C GLY A 28 -4.71 9.97 1.93
N ALA A 29 -5.32 9.29 0.96
CA ALA A 29 -6.57 8.57 1.17
C ALA A 29 -6.42 7.27 1.99
N MET A 30 -5.23 6.65 1.95
CA MET A 30 -4.92 5.39 2.63
C MET A 30 -4.35 5.57 4.05
N SER A 31 -3.90 6.78 4.42
CA SER A 31 -3.12 7.00 5.64
C SER A 31 -3.89 6.61 6.91
N PRO A 32 -3.34 5.72 7.75
CA PRO A 32 -3.96 5.33 9.02
C PRO A 32 -3.88 6.44 10.08
N ASP A 33 -2.94 7.38 9.95
CA ASP A 33 -2.73 8.47 10.91
C ASP A 33 -3.64 9.69 10.66
N LEU A 34 -4.36 9.72 9.54
CA LEU A 34 -5.24 10.84 9.18
C LEU A 34 -6.68 10.67 9.69
N MET A 35 -6.95 9.68 10.56
CA MET A 35 -8.26 9.50 11.20
C MET A 35 -8.15 9.12 12.68
N ASP A 36 -9.03 9.69 13.51
CA ASP A 36 -9.11 9.46 14.97
C ASP A 36 -9.50 8.01 15.33
N ASP A 37 -10.16 7.29 14.43
CA ASP A 37 -10.50 5.86 14.58
C ASP A 37 -9.53 4.94 13.82
N GLY A 38 -8.51 5.54 13.19
CA GLY A 38 -7.51 4.86 12.39
C GLY A 38 -7.99 4.32 11.04
N LYS A 39 -9.26 4.39 10.66
CA LYS A 39 -9.67 3.81 9.36
C LYS A 39 -9.11 4.63 8.20
N PRO A 40 -8.96 4.03 7.00
CA PRO A 40 -8.61 4.78 5.81
C PRO A 40 -9.65 5.88 5.58
N ILE A 41 -9.21 7.06 5.16
CA ILE A 41 -10.10 8.21 4.93
C ILE A 41 -11.21 7.86 3.95
N ASP A 42 -10.86 7.05 2.96
CA ASP A 42 -11.79 6.55 1.97
C ASP A 42 -11.82 5.01 1.96
N THR A 43 -12.94 4.47 2.44
CA THR A 43 -13.22 3.03 2.44
C THR A 43 -13.21 2.40 1.05
N MET A 44 -13.34 3.19 -0.02
CA MET A 44 -13.22 2.71 -1.40
C MET A 44 -11.86 2.08 -1.66
N PHE A 45 -10.76 2.65 -1.15
CA PHE A 45 -9.43 2.08 -1.33
C PHE A 45 -9.27 0.73 -0.64
N LEU A 46 -9.82 0.60 0.56
CA LEU A 46 -9.85 -0.67 1.29
C LEU A 46 -10.69 -1.73 0.58
N ASN A 47 -11.85 -1.34 0.07
CA ASN A 47 -12.73 -2.25 -0.69
C ASN A 47 -12.07 -2.68 -2.00
N ASN A 48 -11.45 -1.76 -2.73
CA ASN A 48 -10.70 -2.06 -3.94
C ASN A 48 -9.54 -3.02 -3.65
N TRP A 49 -8.79 -2.79 -2.57
CA TRP A 49 -7.73 -3.70 -2.15
C TRP A 49 -8.26 -5.11 -1.90
N ARG A 50 -9.36 -5.25 -1.14
CA ARG A 50 -9.98 -6.57 -0.87
C ARG A 50 -10.47 -7.27 -2.14
N ASN A 51 -10.93 -6.51 -3.13
CA ASN A 51 -11.42 -7.05 -4.40
C ASN A 51 -10.30 -7.51 -5.35
N ILE A 52 -9.19 -6.76 -5.37
CA ILE A 52 -8.04 -6.98 -6.25
C ILE A 52 -7.08 -8.01 -5.64
N CYS A 53 -6.81 -7.89 -4.34
CA CYS A 53 -5.80 -8.68 -3.62
C CYS A 53 -6.49 -9.72 -2.74
N ARG A 54 -6.70 -10.92 -3.29
CA ARG A 54 -7.53 -11.96 -2.67
C ARG A 54 -6.77 -12.94 -1.76
N SER A 55 -5.44 -12.91 -1.72
CA SER A 55 -4.67 -13.86 -0.89
C SER A 55 -3.88 -13.17 0.22
N ASN A 56 -4.04 -13.67 1.44
CA ASN A 56 -3.19 -13.33 2.59
C ASN A 56 -1.89 -14.13 2.50
N THR A 57 -1.04 -13.74 1.55
CA THR A 57 0.28 -14.35 1.34
C THR A 57 1.32 -13.80 2.31
N LYS A 58 2.23 -14.68 2.76
CA LYS A 58 3.40 -14.31 3.55
C LYS A 58 4.66 -14.15 2.69
N GLU A 59 4.58 -14.37 1.39
CA GLU A 59 5.74 -14.27 0.50
C GLU A 59 5.94 -12.83 0.03
N ASN A 60 7.13 -12.25 0.24
CA ASN A 60 7.40 -10.84 -0.08
C ASN A 60 7.17 -10.53 -1.57
N LYS A 61 7.54 -11.45 -2.46
CA LYS A 61 7.31 -11.30 -3.91
C LYS A 61 5.83 -11.25 -4.26
N ALA A 62 5.03 -12.11 -3.64
CA ALA A 62 3.60 -12.15 -3.87
C ALA A 62 2.90 -10.88 -3.35
N ILE A 63 3.36 -10.32 -2.22
CA ILE A 63 2.89 -9.02 -1.72
C ILE A 63 3.20 -7.90 -2.74
N ILE A 64 4.42 -7.85 -3.26
CA ILE A 64 4.80 -6.84 -4.25
C ILE A 64 3.95 -6.96 -5.52
N MET A 65 3.68 -8.18 -5.99
CA MET A 65 2.81 -8.39 -7.15
C MET A 65 1.39 -7.88 -6.90
N GLN A 66 0.83 -8.11 -5.71
CA GLN A 66 -0.48 -7.58 -5.35
C GLN A 66 -0.51 -6.04 -5.32
N ILE A 67 0.55 -5.40 -4.81
CA ILE A 67 0.67 -3.94 -4.81
C ILE A 67 0.77 -3.43 -6.26
N ASP A 68 1.54 -4.09 -7.12
CA ASP A 68 1.64 -3.73 -8.54
C ASP A 68 0.28 -3.86 -9.26
N ASP A 69 -0.49 -4.92 -8.98
CA ASP A 69 -1.83 -5.13 -9.51
C ASP A 69 -2.81 -4.05 -9.02
N PHE A 70 -2.71 -3.65 -7.75
CA PHE A 70 -3.49 -2.55 -7.18
C PHE A 70 -3.20 -1.23 -7.90
N LEU A 71 -1.93 -0.87 -8.09
CA LEU A 71 -1.56 0.34 -8.85
C LEU A 71 -2.05 0.27 -10.30
N LYS A 72 -1.86 -0.87 -10.97
CA LYS A 72 -2.32 -1.09 -12.35
C LYS A 72 -3.83 -0.93 -12.50
N TYR A 73 -4.61 -1.33 -11.50
CA TYR A 73 -6.05 -1.09 -11.49
C TYR A 73 -6.37 0.40 -11.53
N TYR A 74 -5.69 1.23 -10.74
CA TYR A 74 -5.89 2.69 -10.77
C TYR A 74 -5.40 3.36 -12.04
N GLU A 75 -4.28 2.90 -12.62
CA GLU A 75 -3.83 3.36 -13.94
C GLU A 75 -4.90 3.10 -15.01
N THR A 76 -5.50 1.91 -14.97
CA THR A 76 -6.45 1.47 -16.00
C THR A 76 -7.83 2.13 -15.87
N HIS A 77 -8.35 2.27 -14.65
CA HIS A 77 -9.74 2.69 -14.42
C HIS A 77 -9.90 4.17 -14.11
N TYR A 78 -8.86 4.85 -13.64
CA TYR A 78 -8.94 6.23 -13.18
C TYR A 78 -7.86 7.15 -13.78
N GLY A 79 -6.99 6.61 -14.65
CA GLY A 79 -6.00 7.41 -15.40
C GLY A 79 -4.79 7.90 -14.58
N PHE A 80 -4.60 7.34 -13.38
CA PHE A 80 -3.41 7.59 -12.56
C PHE A 80 -2.16 7.09 -13.27
N LYS A 81 -0.99 7.60 -12.88
CA LYS A 81 0.31 7.23 -13.47
C LYS A 81 1.32 6.93 -12.39
N PHE A 82 1.81 5.68 -12.37
CA PHE A 82 2.80 5.24 -11.39
C PHE A 82 4.15 4.76 -11.98
N PRO A 83 4.68 5.36 -13.06
CA PRO A 83 5.83 4.80 -13.76
C PRO A 83 7.08 4.67 -12.88
N LYS A 84 7.32 5.59 -11.95
CA LYS A 84 8.49 5.53 -11.06
C LYS A 84 8.28 4.48 -9.98
N THR A 85 7.10 4.50 -9.36
CA THR A 85 6.74 3.57 -8.28
C THR A 85 6.77 2.12 -8.76
N ARG A 86 6.16 1.83 -9.91
CA ARG A 86 6.17 0.48 -10.50
C ARG A 86 7.56 0.01 -10.91
N LYS A 87 8.47 0.92 -11.25
CA LYS A 87 9.88 0.58 -11.47
C LYS A 87 10.59 0.25 -10.15
N LEU A 88 10.34 1.02 -9.08
CA LEU A 88 10.90 0.76 -7.75
C LEU A 88 10.42 -0.56 -7.17
N LEU A 89 9.14 -0.91 -7.32
CA LEU A 89 8.57 -2.18 -6.83
C LEU A 89 9.35 -3.42 -7.32
N LYS A 90 10.05 -3.32 -8.46
CA LYS A 90 10.83 -4.42 -9.05
C LYS A 90 12.25 -4.53 -8.50
N THR A 91 12.64 -3.67 -7.57
CA THR A 91 13.99 -3.65 -7.00
C THR A 91 14.10 -4.53 -5.76
N ASN A 92 15.32 -5.02 -5.49
CA ASN A 92 15.60 -5.78 -4.25
C ASN A 92 15.42 -4.93 -2.99
N ASP A 93 15.57 -3.61 -3.11
CA ASP A 93 15.38 -2.68 -2.00
C ASP A 93 13.94 -2.76 -1.46
N ILE A 94 12.95 -2.67 -2.36
CA ILE A 94 11.54 -2.83 -1.98
C ILE A 94 11.24 -4.24 -1.48
N LEU A 95 11.81 -5.27 -2.11
CA LEU A 95 11.65 -6.66 -1.65
C LEU A 95 12.10 -6.88 -0.20
N ASN A 96 13.22 -6.26 0.17
CA ASN A 96 13.76 -6.31 1.53
C ASN A 96 12.97 -5.42 2.50
N TYR A 97 12.40 -4.32 2.01
CA TYR A 97 11.60 -3.41 2.83
C TYR A 97 10.25 -3.99 3.26
N VAL A 98 9.72 -5.01 2.56
CA VAL A 98 8.42 -5.65 2.91
C VAL A 98 8.38 -6.12 4.37
N ASP A 99 9.48 -6.64 4.92
CA ASP A 99 9.53 -7.08 6.32
C ASP A 99 9.46 -5.91 7.32
N THR A 100 10.04 -4.77 6.96
CA THR A 100 9.87 -3.52 7.72
C THR A 100 8.43 -3.02 7.64
N ALA A 101 7.82 -3.06 6.45
CA ALA A 101 6.43 -2.68 6.25
C ALA A 101 5.46 -3.55 7.06
N ARG A 102 5.74 -4.86 7.21
CA ARG A 102 4.98 -5.78 8.09
C ARG A 102 5.01 -5.35 9.54
N LYS A 103 6.20 -5.06 10.08
CA LYS A 103 6.34 -4.62 11.48
C LYS A 103 5.54 -3.33 11.72
N LYS A 104 5.68 -2.35 10.82
CA LYS A 104 4.90 -1.11 10.88
C LYS A 104 3.39 -1.35 10.80
N ALA A 105 2.95 -2.25 9.92
CA ALA A 105 1.54 -2.64 9.81
C ALA A 105 1.00 -3.28 11.09
N GLN A 106 1.78 -4.16 11.72
CA GLN A 106 1.42 -4.79 13.00
C GLN A 106 1.34 -3.78 14.13
N GLU A 107 2.32 -2.88 14.23
CA GLU A 107 2.32 -1.78 15.20
C GLU A 107 1.10 -0.88 15.03
N ALA A 108 0.74 -0.53 13.78
CA ALA A 108 -0.45 0.25 13.48
C ALA A 108 -1.75 -0.50 13.86
N CYS A 109 -1.87 -1.80 13.53
CA CYS A 109 -3.02 -2.61 13.96
C CYS A 109 -3.18 -2.62 15.48
N LEU A 110 -2.08 -2.75 16.23
CA LEU A 110 -2.10 -2.73 17.70
C LEU A 110 -2.48 -1.34 18.24
N LYS A 111 -1.92 -0.28 17.67
CA LYS A 111 -2.18 1.11 18.09
C LYS A 111 -3.64 1.48 17.95
N TYR A 112 -4.28 1.04 16.87
CA TYR A 112 -5.64 1.45 16.50
C TYR A 112 -6.70 0.34 16.68
N ASN A 113 -6.33 -0.80 17.28
CA ASN A 113 -7.20 -1.96 17.49
C ASN A 113 -7.91 -2.44 16.21
N TYR A 114 -7.20 -2.50 15.07
CA TYR A 114 -7.79 -3.04 13.86
C TYR A 114 -7.82 -4.58 13.85
N GLU A 115 -8.88 -5.14 13.28
CA GLU A 115 -8.99 -6.55 12.87
C GLU A 115 -8.48 -6.78 11.44
#